data_AF-A0A0D8XVH2-F1
#
_entry.id   AF-A0A0D8XVH2-F1
#
_cell.length_a   1.000
_cell.length_b   1.000
_cell.length_c   1.000
_cell.angle_alpha   90.00
_cell.angle_beta   90.00
_cell.angle_gamma   90.00
#
_symmetry.space_group_name_H-M   'P 1'
#
loop_
_entity.id
_entity.type
_entity.pdbx_description
1 polymer ?
#
loop_
_entity_poly.entity_id
_entity_poly.type
_entity_poly.pdbx_seq_one_letter_code
_entity_poly.pdbx_strand_id
1 'polypeptide(L)'
;MKGANSSVNTLLRVDISSKTFALRCSIEVMLSDPKPIGIRPNTIGAAMRDGPVYYLTEFNLGYSIIMFPSIRSLNHSEPKSLITLPYPFHGTDNTVYNGTIYYSYSGNTVIAFDMNTGDTKEMQLNASTTPLFNNSNSFVDVQADEHGIWVLYRRQAEEFLTARRVQPFSLKVLSTWSLSAIQPNLFCNALIRCGLLYMVKCDDKKVILSAAYDFYAHKYINGKKTEWEGINDLSNVQYDPRSKIITIFDSGVVYMVSAA
;
A
#
# COMPACT_ATOMS: atom_id res chain seq x y z
N MET A 1 35.12 -28.58 60.43
CA MET A 1 33.65 -28.70 60.32
C MET A 1 33.11 -27.36 59.85
N LYS A 2 32.26 -27.38 58.80
CA LYS A 2 31.15 -26.43 58.46
C LYS A 2 31.46 -24.92 58.52
N GLY A 3 31.20 -24.10 57.50
CA GLY A 3 30.48 -24.27 56.25
C GLY A 3 30.08 -22.89 55.68
N ALA A 4 29.92 -22.86 54.35
CA ALA A 4 29.05 -22.01 53.54
C ALA A 4 29.16 -20.47 53.59
N ASN A 5 29.70 -19.96 52.48
CA ASN A 5 29.29 -18.73 51.78
C ASN A 5 27.77 -18.60 51.61
N SER A 6 27.22 -17.41 51.81
CA SER A 6 26.12 -16.88 50.99
C SER A 6 26.02 -15.34 51.06
N SER A 7 26.84 -14.66 50.25
CA SER A 7 26.58 -13.29 49.84
C SER A 7 25.34 -13.27 48.94
N VAL A 8 24.22 -12.75 49.45
CA VAL A 8 22.99 -12.52 48.68
C VAL A 8 23.26 -11.37 47.70
N ASN A 9 23.58 -11.73 46.46
CA ASN A 9 23.70 -10.81 45.35
C ASN A 9 22.32 -10.74 44.68
N THR A 10 21.52 -9.74 45.04
CA THR A 10 20.20 -9.51 44.42
C THR A 10 20.42 -8.89 43.04
N LEU A 11 20.73 -9.74 42.07
CA LEU A 11 20.64 -9.41 40.65
C LEU A 11 19.17 -9.07 40.36
N LEU A 12 18.91 -7.78 40.10
CA LEU A 12 17.73 -7.33 39.38
C LEU A 12 17.73 -8.03 38.02
N ARG A 13 17.04 -9.18 37.94
CA ARG A 13 16.62 -9.76 36.68
C ARG A 13 15.65 -8.77 36.05
N VAL A 14 16.13 -7.98 35.11
CA VAL A 14 15.27 -7.37 34.11
C VAL A 14 14.74 -8.54 33.28
N ASP A 15 13.55 -9.04 33.64
CA ASP A 15 12.78 -9.89 32.75
C ASP A 15 12.50 -9.08 31.50
N ILE A 16 13.22 -9.42 30.42
CA ILE A 16 12.85 -9.01 29.06
C ILE A 16 11.63 -9.84 28.68
N SER A 17 10.50 -9.53 29.31
CA SER A 17 9.18 -9.92 28.87
C SER A 17 8.94 -9.27 27.53
N SER A 18 8.98 -10.10 26.47
CA SER A 18 8.35 -9.94 25.16
C SER A 18 7.54 -8.65 24.98
N LYS A 19 8.20 -7.57 24.59
CA LYS A 19 7.51 -6.39 24.04
C LYS A 19 7.02 -6.76 22.64
N THR A 20 5.79 -7.26 22.61
CA THR A 20 4.83 -7.15 21.51
C THR A 20 5.43 -7.36 20.11
N PHE A 21 5.62 -8.62 19.74
CA PHE A 21 5.49 -8.97 18.33
C PHE A 21 4.07 -8.58 17.92
N ALA A 22 3.92 -7.52 17.13
CA ALA A 22 2.71 -7.35 16.32
C ALA A 22 2.43 -8.72 15.68
N LEU A 23 1.18 -9.20 15.76
CA LEU A 23 0.79 -10.49 15.19
C LEU A 23 1.38 -10.57 13.78
N ARG A 24 2.43 -11.38 13.60
CA ARG A 24 2.99 -11.61 12.27
C ARG A 24 1.91 -12.33 11.49
N CYS A 25 1.40 -11.72 10.43
CA CYS A 25 0.58 -12.46 9.50
C CYS A 25 1.40 -13.62 8.92
N SER A 26 0.73 -14.71 8.59
CA SER A 26 1.37 -15.80 7.85
C SER A 26 1.98 -15.26 6.55
N ILE A 27 3.20 -15.71 6.24
CA ILE A 27 3.86 -15.48 4.94
C ILE A 27 3.07 -16.17 3.83
N GLU A 28 2.43 -17.30 4.16
CA GLU A 28 1.47 -17.95 3.29
C GLU A 28 0.13 -17.25 3.42
N VAL A 29 -0.32 -16.62 2.32
CA VAL A 29 -1.62 -15.98 2.20
C VAL A 29 -2.41 -16.72 1.12
N MET A 30 -3.66 -17.03 1.40
CA MET A 30 -4.60 -17.57 0.42
C MET A 30 -5.31 -16.38 -0.22
N LEU A 31 -4.92 -16.07 -1.46
CA LEU A 31 -5.58 -15.04 -2.26
C LEU A 31 -6.71 -15.69 -3.07
N SER A 32 -7.91 -15.13 -2.98
CA SER A 32 -9.02 -15.57 -3.82
C SER A 32 -8.84 -15.11 -5.27
N ASP A 33 -9.69 -15.63 -6.16
CA ASP A 33 -9.83 -15.05 -7.49
C ASP A 33 -10.45 -13.64 -7.42
N PRO A 34 -10.09 -12.73 -8.34
CA PRO A 34 -10.69 -11.40 -8.43
C PRO A 34 -12.17 -11.48 -8.78
N LYS A 35 -12.99 -10.78 -8.01
CA LYS A 35 -14.43 -10.66 -8.27
C LYS A 35 -14.75 -9.22 -8.69
N PRO A 36 -15.39 -8.99 -9.85
CA PRO A 36 -15.82 -7.65 -10.22
C PRO A 36 -16.92 -7.17 -9.28
N ILE A 37 -16.81 -5.91 -8.83
CA ILE A 37 -17.72 -5.31 -7.84
C ILE A 37 -18.26 -3.95 -8.26
N GLY A 38 -17.81 -3.42 -9.39
CA GLY A 38 -18.27 -2.15 -9.92
C GLY A 38 -17.65 -1.87 -11.28
N ILE A 39 -18.33 -1.03 -12.06
CA ILE A 39 -17.87 -0.55 -13.36
C ILE A 39 -17.90 0.97 -13.32
N ARG A 40 -16.83 1.58 -13.82
CA ARG A 40 -16.65 3.02 -13.97
C ARG A 40 -16.54 3.37 -15.45
N PRO A 41 -17.06 4.55 -15.86
CA PRO A 41 -16.98 4.98 -17.25
C PRO A 41 -15.55 5.32 -17.68
N ASN A 42 -14.68 5.68 -16.73
CA ASN A 42 -13.29 5.98 -16.99
C ASN A 42 -12.42 4.73 -16.89
N THR A 43 -11.57 4.51 -17.89
CA THR A 43 -10.68 3.35 -17.95
C THR A 43 -9.43 3.50 -17.08
N ILE A 44 -9.09 4.73 -16.68
CA ILE A 44 -7.96 5.03 -15.81
C ILE A 44 -8.50 5.55 -14.48
N GLY A 45 -8.02 4.99 -13.38
CA GLY A 45 -8.44 5.40 -12.05
C GLY A 45 -7.80 4.57 -10.96
N ALA A 46 -8.29 4.75 -9.75
CA ALA A 46 -7.87 3.99 -8.58
C ALA A 46 -9.08 3.57 -7.77
N ALA A 47 -8.97 2.44 -7.08
CA ALA A 47 -9.97 2.00 -6.12
C ALA A 47 -9.28 1.63 -4.81
N MET A 48 -9.46 2.49 -3.82
CA MET A 48 -8.91 2.36 -2.48
C MET A 48 -10.01 1.98 -1.49
N ARG A 49 -9.62 1.50 -0.31
CA ARG A 49 -10.55 1.02 0.70
C ARG A 49 -10.06 1.34 2.11
N ASP A 50 -10.99 1.69 2.99
CA ASP A 50 -10.73 1.84 4.44
C ASP A 50 -11.87 1.14 5.18
N GLY A 51 -11.66 -0.12 5.56
CA GLY A 51 -12.71 -0.96 6.13
C GLY A 51 -13.81 -1.25 5.09
N PRO A 52 -15.10 -0.94 5.33
CA PRO A 52 -16.18 -1.23 4.39
C PRO A 52 -16.29 -0.23 3.22
N VAL A 53 -15.69 0.95 3.34
CA VAL A 53 -15.87 2.10 2.44
C VAL A 53 -14.88 2.04 1.29
N TYR A 54 -15.35 2.33 0.08
CA TYR A 54 -14.52 2.46 -1.12
C TYR A 54 -14.34 3.93 -1.49
N TYR A 55 -13.14 4.27 -1.95
CA TYR A 55 -12.74 5.59 -2.41
C TYR A 55 -12.15 5.44 -3.80
N LEU A 56 -12.77 6.08 -4.79
CA LEU A 56 -12.37 5.95 -6.18
C LEU A 56 -11.86 7.28 -6.70
N THR A 57 -10.77 7.25 -7.47
CA THR A 57 -10.42 8.34 -8.37
C THR A 57 -10.78 7.94 -9.79
N GLU A 58 -11.20 8.92 -10.58
CA GLU A 58 -11.23 8.81 -12.03
C GLU A 58 -10.05 9.64 -12.57
N PHE A 59 -9.47 9.19 -13.68
CA PHE A 59 -8.22 9.73 -14.24
C PHE A 59 -6.98 9.48 -13.36
N ASN A 60 -5.82 9.89 -13.86
CA ASN A 60 -4.52 9.85 -13.18
C ASN A 60 -4.08 11.24 -12.68
N LEU A 61 -4.94 12.26 -12.79
CA LEU A 61 -4.68 13.61 -12.28
C LEU A 61 -6.02 14.27 -11.93
N GLY A 62 -6.18 14.75 -10.71
CA GLY A 62 -7.43 15.40 -10.32
C GLY A 62 -7.53 15.77 -8.85
N TYR A 63 -8.62 16.43 -8.49
CA TYR A 63 -8.90 16.88 -7.11
C TYR A 63 -9.97 16.04 -6.42
N SER A 64 -10.62 15.11 -7.13
CA SER A 64 -11.88 14.54 -6.67
C SER A 64 -11.74 13.07 -6.34
N ILE A 65 -12.26 12.68 -5.18
CA ILE A 65 -12.40 11.28 -4.76
C ILE A 65 -13.87 10.97 -4.51
N ILE A 66 -14.37 9.93 -5.15
CA ILE A 66 -15.76 9.48 -5.05
C ILE A 66 -15.85 8.43 -3.93
N MET A 67 -16.67 8.71 -2.91
CA MET A 67 -16.86 7.80 -1.77
C MET A 67 -18.11 6.93 -1.94
N PHE A 68 -17.95 5.61 -1.82
CA PHE A 68 -19.03 4.63 -1.75
C PHE A 68 -19.02 3.93 -0.39
N PRO A 69 -20.10 4.01 0.40
CA PRO A 69 -20.11 3.48 1.77
C PRO A 69 -20.09 1.94 1.84
N SER A 70 -20.36 1.26 0.73
CA SER A 70 -20.44 -0.20 0.66
C SER A 70 -20.19 -0.74 -0.75
N ILE A 71 -20.02 -2.06 -0.85
CA ILE A 71 -19.98 -2.77 -2.14
C ILE A 71 -21.30 -2.61 -2.91
N ARG A 72 -22.45 -2.60 -2.22
CA ARG A 72 -23.76 -2.43 -2.85
C ARG A 72 -23.87 -1.07 -3.55
N SER A 73 -23.49 -0.01 -2.85
CA SER A 73 -23.49 1.34 -3.42
C SER A 73 -22.51 1.48 -4.58
N LEU A 74 -21.34 0.82 -4.52
CA LEU A 74 -20.38 0.83 -5.63
C LEU A 74 -20.94 0.11 -6.86
N ASN A 75 -21.49 -1.09 -6.66
CA ASN A 75 -22.07 -1.90 -7.73
C ASN A 75 -23.25 -1.19 -8.42
N HIS A 76 -24.06 -0.45 -7.64
CA HIS A 76 -25.18 0.33 -8.15
C HIS A 76 -24.79 1.74 -8.65
N SER A 77 -23.51 2.11 -8.59
CA SER A 77 -23.04 3.46 -8.93
C SER A 77 -23.73 4.59 -8.15
N GLU A 78 -24.00 4.36 -6.86
CA GLU A 78 -24.65 5.30 -5.93
C GLU A 78 -23.62 5.89 -4.94
N PRO A 79 -22.85 6.93 -5.31
CA PRO A 79 -21.89 7.53 -4.40
C PRO A 79 -22.58 8.27 -3.25
N LYS A 80 -21.98 8.23 -2.07
CA LYS A 80 -22.47 9.00 -0.90
C LYS A 80 -21.96 10.42 -0.90
N SER A 81 -20.71 10.64 -1.33
CA SER A 81 -20.06 11.95 -1.31
C SER A 81 -18.98 12.05 -2.36
N LEU A 82 -18.72 13.28 -2.79
CA LEU A 82 -17.52 13.66 -3.54
C LEU A 82 -16.61 14.44 -2.59
N ILE A 83 -15.38 13.96 -2.39
CA ILE A 83 -14.37 14.61 -1.56
C ILE A 83 -13.48 15.43 -2.48
N THR A 84 -13.28 16.71 -2.14
CA THR A 84 -12.35 17.60 -2.84
C THR A 84 -11.04 17.69 -2.06
N LEU A 85 -9.94 17.33 -2.71
CA LEU A 85 -8.59 17.41 -2.17
C LEU A 85 -8.07 18.85 -2.20
N PRO A 86 -7.17 19.23 -1.26
CA PRO A 86 -6.53 20.54 -1.26
C PRO A 86 -5.52 20.72 -2.41
N TYR A 87 -4.94 19.61 -2.88
CA TYR A 87 -4.00 19.56 -4.00
C TYR A 87 -4.37 18.41 -4.94
N PRO A 88 -4.06 18.51 -6.25
CA PRO A 88 -4.39 17.45 -7.17
C PRO A 88 -3.48 16.23 -6.96
N PHE A 89 -4.06 15.03 -6.96
CA PHE A 89 -3.27 13.80 -6.98
C PHE A 89 -2.59 13.61 -8.34
N HIS A 90 -1.44 12.95 -8.37
CA HIS A 90 -0.72 12.56 -9.59
C HIS A 90 -0.48 11.05 -9.59
N GLY A 91 -0.95 10.39 -10.64
CA GLY A 91 -0.98 8.93 -10.74
C GLY A 91 -2.20 8.33 -10.05
N THR A 92 -2.27 7.01 -10.06
CA THR A 92 -3.37 6.21 -9.53
C THR A 92 -3.00 5.50 -8.22
N ASP A 93 -1.73 5.51 -7.81
CA ASP A 93 -1.24 4.74 -6.67
C ASP A 93 -1.35 5.50 -5.33
N ASN A 94 -2.60 5.88 -5.03
CA ASN A 94 -3.01 6.55 -3.80
C ASN A 94 -3.59 5.53 -2.80
N THR A 95 -3.69 5.89 -1.52
CA THR A 95 -4.32 5.02 -0.50
C THR A 95 -5.16 5.80 0.51
N VAL A 96 -6.05 5.10 1.20
CA VAL A 96 -6.85 5.67 2.30
C VAL A 96 -6.67 4.78 3.51
N TYR A 97 -6.33 5.39 4.65
CA TYR A 97 -6.15 4.66 5.90
C TYR A 97 -6.65 5.49 7.07
N ASN A 98 -7.60 4.93 7.81
CA ASN A 98 -8.16 5.50 9.04
C ASN A 98 -8.65 6.95 8.86
N GLY A 99 -9.44 7.20 7.82
CA GLY A 99 -10.00 8.53 7.54
C GLY A 99 -9.02 9.55 6.95
N THR A 100 -7.77 9.17 6.69
CA THR A 100 -6.77 10.01 6.00
C THR A 100 -6.54 9.49 4.58
N ILE A 101 -6.53 10.40 3.60
CA ILE A 101 -6.17 10.12 2.22
C ILE A 101 -4.68 10.43 2.04
N TYR A 102 -3.94 9.48 1.49
CA TYR A 102 -2.53 9.64 1.18
C TYR A 102 -2.33 9.55 -0.33
N TYR A 103 -1.69 10.57 -0.90
CA TYR A 103 -1.55 10.69 -2.35
C TYR A 103 -0.29 11.45 -2.75
N SER A 104 0.11 11.29 -4.01
CA SER A 104 1.23 12.03 -4.58
C SER A 104 0.76 13.36 -5.16
N TYR A 105 1.42 14.45 -4.80
CA TYR A 105 1.29 15.76 -5.46
C TYR A 105 2.56 16.04 -6.26
N SER A 106 2.37 16.49 -7.50
CA SER A 106 3.43 16.82 -8.47
C SER A 106 4.47 15.71 -8.71
N GLY A 107 4.15 14.46 -8.38
CA GLY A 107 5.06 13.32 -8.53
C GLY A 107 6.24 13.27 -7.54
N ASN A 108 6.35 14.24 -6.63
CA ASN A 108 7.52 14.36 -5.74
C ASN A 108 7.16 14.70 -4.28
N THR A 109 5.88 14.88 -3.97
CA THR A 109 5.42 15.19 -2.61
C THR A 109 4.38 14.18 -2.20
N VAL A 110 4.49 13.58 -1.01
CA VAL A 110 3.40 12.82 -0.42
C VAL A 110 2.56 13.75 0.44
N ILE A 111 1.26 13.75 0.20
CA ILE A 111 0.27 14.47 0.99
C ILE A 111 -0.47 13.48 1.87
N ALA A 112 -0.69 13.83 3.14
CA ALA A 112 -1.64 13.19 4.04
C ALA A 112 -2.75 14.19 4.36
N PHE A 113 -3.98 13.90 3.92
CA PHE A 113 -5.15 14.76 4.09
C PHE A 113 -6.19 14.07 4.97
N ASP A 114 -6.44 14.62 6.16
CA ASP A 114 -7.46 14.11 7.07
C ASP A 114 -8.85 14.61 6.68
N MET A 115 -9.74 13.69 6.31
CA MET A 115 -11.06 14.04 5.78
C MET A 115 -12.01 14.64 6.82
N ASN A 116 -11.75 14.44 8.12
CA ASN A 116 -12.64 14.90 9.19
C ASN A 116 -12.31 16.34 9.61
N THR A 117 -11.02 16.65 9.67
CA THR A 117 -10.48 17.93 10.14
C THR A 117 -10.15 18.88 8.99
N GLY A 118 -9.86 18.34 7.80
CA GLY A 118 -9.32 19.10 6.67
C GLY A 118 -7.83 19.38 6.78
N ASP A 119 -7.15 18.88 7.83
CA ASP A 119 -5.72 19.11 8.03
C ASP A 119 -4.88 18.37 7.00
N THR A 120 -3.78 19.01 6.59
CA THR A 120 -2.84 18.47 5.62
C THR A 120 -1.42 18.43 6.17
N LYS A 121 -0.70 17.33 5.92
CA LYS A 121 0.75 17.19 6.11
C LYS A 121 1.41 16.79 4.80
N GLU A 122 2.65 17.21 4.63
CA GLU A 122 3.40 17.01 3.39
C GLU A 122 4.78 16.42 3.71
N MET A 123 5.25 15.53 2.84
CA MET A 123 6.60 15.00 2.87
C MET A 123 7.20 15.09 1.46
N GLN A 124 8.23 15.93 1.33
CA GLN A 124 9.01 16.02 0.11
C GLN A 124 9.85 14.76 -0.10
N LEU A 125 9.88 14.32 -1.35
CA LEU A 125 10.74 13.24 -1.82
C LEU A 125 11.86 13.82 -2.69
N ASN A 126 12.82 12.96 -3.00
CA ASN A 126 13.76 13.18 -4.10
C ASN A 126 13.48 12.12 -5.16
N ALA A 127 12.26 12.15 -5.71
CA ALA A 127 11.74 11.17 -6.65
C ALA A 127 12.28 11.41 -8.06
N SER A 128 12.45 10.32 -8.80
CA SER A 128 12.75 10.35 -10.22
C SER A 128 11.56 10.89 -11.02
N THR A 129 11.82 11.54 -12.14
CA THR A 129 10.82 11.95 -13.13
C THR A 129 10.45 10.83 -14.10
N THR A 130 10.88 9.59 -13.84
CA THR A 130 10.49 8.40 -14.60
C THR A 130 9.38 7.67 -13.85
N PRO A 131 8.25 7.32 -14.50
CA PRO A 131 7.16 6.57 -13.86
C PRO A 131 7.67 5.33 -13.13
N LEU A 132 7.09 5.06 -11.96
CA LEU A 132 7.54 4.00 -11.08
C LEU A 132 7.30 2.63 -11.71
N PHE A 133 6.05 2.39 -12.11
CA PHE A 133 5.58 1.16 -12.76
C PHE A 133 5.06 1.45 -14.17
N ASN A 134 4.84 0.39 -14.95
CA ASN A 134 4.11 0.48 -16.20
C ASN A 134 2.61 0.65 -15.91
N ASN A 135 1.91 1.45 -16.72
CA ASN A 135 0.44 1.64 -16.73
C ASN A 135 -0.18 2.55 -15.64
N SER A 136 0.45 2.77 -14.48
CA SER A 136 -0.17 3.60 -13.41
C SER A 136 0.02 5.12 -13.57
N ASN A 137 1.00 5.56 -14.38
CA ASN A 137 1.45 6.96 -14.46
C ASN A 137 1.85 7.58 -13.11
N SER A 138 2.11 6.75 -12.09
CA SER A 138 2.53 7.20 -10.77
C SER A 138 4.05 7.27 -10.70
N PHE A 139 4.58 8.31 -10.05
CA PHE A 139 5.99 8.39 -9.65
C PHE A 139 6.22 7.87 -8.22
N VAL A 140 5.15 7.85 -7.44
CA VAL A 140 5.10 7.49 -6.03
C VAL A 140 3.86 6.63 -5.84
N ASP A 141 4.02 5.51 -5.17
CA ASP A 141 2.96 4.61 -4.77
C ASP A 141 2.88 4.60 -3.24
N VAL A 142 1.72 4.98 -2.70
CA VAL A 142 1.47 4.98 -1.26
C VAL A 142 0.60 3.78 -0.91
N GLN A 143 1.04 3.01 0.08
CA GLN A 143 0.40 1.77 0.52
C GLN A 143 0.14 1.80 2.03
N ALA A 144 -0.91 1.12 2.47
CA ALA A 144 -1.19 0.92 3.88
C ALA A 144 -1.10 -0.57 4.23
N ASP A 145 -0.49 -0.88 5.37
CA ASP A 145 -0.50 -2.23 5.93
C ASP A 145 -0.77 -2.20 7.44
N GLU A 146 -0.67 -3.36 8.09
CA GLU A 146 -0.84 -3.52 9.53
C GLU A 146 0.16 -2.71 10.38
N HIS A 147 1.24 -2.22 9.78
CA HIS A 147 2.38 -1.60 10.44
C HIS A 147 2.59 -0.12 10.09
N GLY A 148 1.72 0.45 9.27
CA GLY A 148 1.67 1.88 8.98
C GLY A 148 1.52 2.19 7.49
N ILE A 149 2.02 3.37 7.11
CA ILE A 149 2.00 3.85 5.73
C ILE A 149 3.36 3.63 5.10
N TRP A 150 3.35 3.15 3.88
CA TRP A 150 4.52 2.90 3.07
C TRP A 150 4.50 3.79 1.83
N VAL A 151 5.67 4.28 1.46
CA VAL A 151 5.89 5.11 0.29
C VAL A 151 6.93 4.42 -0.57
N LEU A 152 6.49 3.94 -1.72
CA LEU A 152 7.27 3.30 -2.76
C LEU A 152 7.57 4.33 -3.85
N TYR A 153 8.84 4.50 -4.21
CA TYR A 153 9.23 5.42 -5.25
C TYR A 153 10.64 5.09 -5.76
N ARG A 154 11.00 5.61 -6.94
CA ARG A 154 12.37 5.58 -7.45
C ARG A 154 13.03 6.90 -7.09
N ARG A 155 14.21 6.91 -6.47
CA ARG A 155 14.92 8.18 -6.21
C ARG A 155 15.51 8.74 -7.50
N GLN A 156 15.74 10.05 -7.51
CA GLN A 156 16.46 10.70 -8.60
C GLN A 156 17.82 10.02 -8.81
N ALA A 157 18.14 9.71 -10.08
CA ALA A 157 19.36 9.02 -10.50
C ALA A 157 19.55 7.57 -10.01
N GLU A 158 18.55 6.96 -9.36
CA GLU A 158 18.53 5.52 -9.08
C GLU A 158 17.60 4.81 -10.08
N GLU A 159 17.91 3.57 -10.44
CA GLU A 159 17.03 2.74 -11.32
C GLU A 159 16.14 1.78 -10.52
N PHE A 160 16.43 1.58 -9.24
CA PHE A 160 15.79 0.60 -8.39
C PHE A 160 14.74 1.20 -7.45
N LEU A 161 13.93 0.33 -6.86
CA LEU A 161 12.86 0.70 -5.95
C LEU A 161 13.41 1.15 -4.58
N THR A 162 12.92 2.28 -4.07
CA THR A 162 13.07 2.67 -2.66
C THR A 162 11.71 2.51 -1.96
N ALA A 163 11.75 1.94 -0.76
CA ALA A 163 10.59 1.90 0.14
C ALA A 163 10.87 2.74 1.40
N ARG A 164 9.90 3.52 1.83
CA ARG A 164 9.92 4.24 3.11
C ARG A 164 8.71 3.85 3.94
N ARG A 165 8.90 3.58 5.23
CA ARG A 165 7.80 3.47 6.18
C ARG A 165 7.71 4.76 6.97
N VAL A 166 6.51 5.32 7.04
CA VAL A 166 6.24 6.60 7.71
C VAL A 166 5.15 6.44 8.76
N GLN A 167 5.16 7.31 9.76
CA GLN A 167 4.10 7.38 10.74
C GLN A 167 2.82 7.94 10.09
N PRO A 168 1.64 7.32 10.31
CA PRO A 168 0.37 7.82 9.80
C PRO A 168 0.15 9.30 10.16
N PHE A 169 -0.48 10.02 9.23
CA PHE A 169 -0.74 11.47 9.24
C PHE A 169 0.50 12.38 9.32
N SER A 170 1.37 12.23 10.32
CA SER A 170 2.55 13.10 10.48
C SER A 170 3.61 12.94 9.38
N LEU A 171 3.57 11.84 8.62
CA LEU A 171 4.54 11.48 7.58
C LEU A 171 6.00 11.41 8.07
N LYS A 172 6.24 11.33 9.39
CA LYS A 172 7.58 11.18 9.93
C LYS A 172 8.20 9.86 9.44
N VAL A 173 9.35 9.93 8.79
CA VAL A 173 10.08 8.75 8.32
C VAL A 173 10.54 7.91 9.51
N LEU A 174 10.13 6.64 9.52
CA LEU A 174 10.54 5.66 10.51
C LEU A 174 11.70 4.80 10.01
N SER A 175 11.68 4.44 8.72
CA SER A 175 12.69 3.56 8.11
C SER A 175 12.71 3.73 6.60
N THR A 176 13.84 3.42 5.97
CA THR A 176 14.02 3.48 4.51
C THR A 176 14.83 2.28 4.03
N TRP A 177 14.42 1.67 2.92
CA TRP A 177 15.10 0.55 2.27
C TRP A 177 15.37 0.89 0.81
N SER A 178 16.63 0.71 0.38
CA SER A 178 17.02 0.77 -1.02
C SER A 178 17.08 -0.66 -1.57
N LEU A 179 16.15 -1.01 -2.46
CA LEU A 179 15.92 -2.38 -2.93
C LEU A 179 16.58 -2.58 -4.31
N SER A 180 17.91 -2.56 -4.35
CA SER A 180 18.71 -2.60 -5.58
C SER A 180 18.43 -3.77 -6.54
N ALA A 181 17.86 -4.88 -6.06
CA ALA A 181 17.50 -6.02 -6.91
C ALA A 181 16.12 -5.88 -7.59
N ILE A 182 15.35 -4.82 -7.28
CA ILE A 182 14.02 -4.58 -7.83
C ILE A 182 14.07 -3.37 -8.76
N GLN A 183 13.95 -3.63 -10.05
CA GLN A 183 13.75 -2.61 -11.09
C GLN A 183 12.24 -2.43 -11.33
N PRO A 184 11.62 -1.33 -10.86
CA PRO A 184 10.16 -1.26 -10.80
C PRO A 184 9.50 -1.12 -12.19
N ASN A 185 10.24 -0.72 -13.24
CA ASN A 185 9.77 -0.70 -14.63
C ASN A 185 9.49 -2.10 -15.23
N LEU A 186 9.92 -3.18 -14.56
CA LEU A 186 9.60 -4.56 -14.95
C LEU A 186 8.23 -5.03 -14.40
N PHE A 187 7.55 -4.16 -13.65
CA PHE A 187 6.30 -4.45 -12.95
C PHE A 187 5.25 -3.39 -13.32
N CYS A 188 3.98 -3.73 -13.16
CA CYS A 188 2.87 -2.80 -13.38
C CYS A 188 2.31 -2.20 -12.09
N ASN A 189 2.59 -2.81 -10.94
CA ASN A 189 2.26 -2.23 -9.64
C ASN A 189 2.98 -2.96 -8.49
N ALA A 190 2.71 -2.57 -7.24
CA ALA A 190 3.12 -3.27 -6.04
C ALA A 190 2.04 -3.13 -4.95
N LEU A 191 2.12 -3.96 -3.90
CA LEU A 191 1.36 -3.76 -2.68
C LEU A 191 2.18 -4.22 -1.47
N ILE A 192 1.84 -3.72 -0.29
CA ILE A 192 2.46 -4.16 0.97
C ILE A 192 1.40 -4.74 1.88
N ARG A 193 1.68 -5.94 2.39
CA ARG A 193 0.84 -6.61 3.38
C ARG A 193 1.74 -7.20 4.45
N CYS A 194 1.45 -6.90 5.71
CA CYS A 194 2.15 -7.45 6.86
C CYS A 194 3.69 -7.33 6.81
N GLY A 195 4.20 -6.21 6.27
CA GLY A 195 5.64 -5.97 6.10
C GLY A 195 6.31 -6.79 4.99
N LEU A 196 5.53 -7.42 4.11
CA LEU A 196 6.02 -8.05 2.88
C LEU A 196 5.68 -7.16 1.69
N LEU A 197 6.69 -6.87 0.85
CA LEU A 197 6.50 -6.23 -0.45
C LEU A 197 6.12 -7.29 -1.48
N TYR A 198 4.94 -7.16 -2.04
CA TYR A 198 4.49 -7.94 -3.19
C TYR A 198 4.65 -7.12 -4.46
N MET A 199 5.30 -7.70 -5.46
CA MET A 199 5.42 -7.09 -6.79
C MET A 199 4.37 -7.68 -7.72
N VAL A 200 3.79 -6.82 -8.56
CA VAL A 200 2.71 -7.16 -9.48
C VAL A 200 3.27 -7.08 -10.90
N LYS A 201 3.43 -8.23 -11.55
CA LYS A 201 3.83 -8.30 -12.95
C LYS A 201 2.60 -8.45 -13.83
N CYS A 202 2.45 -7.58 -14.82
CA CYS A 202 1.45 -7.74 -15.86
C CYS A 202 2.09 -8.44 -17.06
N ASP A 203 1.38 -9.42 -17.60
CA ASP A 203 1.71 -10.18 -18.80
C ASP A 203 0.44 -10.27 -19.65
N ASP A 204 0.56 -10.59 -20.95
CA ASP A 204 -0.60 -10.59 -21.84
C ASP A 204 -1.71 -11.51 -21.28
N LYS A 205 -2.84 -10.88 -20.89
CA LYS A 205 -4.05 -11.51 -20.30
C LYS A 205 -3.98 -11.99 -18.86
N LYS A 206 -2.89 -11.71 -18.13
CA LYS A 206 -2.79 -12.10 -16.72
C LYS A 206 -1.92 -11.19 -15.87
N VAL A 207 -2.20 -11.20 -14.58
CA VAL A 207 -1.39 -10.58 -13.55
C VAL A 207 -0.78 -11.65 -12.66
N ILE A 208 0.52 -11.51 -12.36
CA ILE A 208 1.26 -12.38 -11.46
C ILE A 208 1.69 -11.58 -10.24
N LEU A 209 1.21 -12.00 -9.07
CA LEU A 209 1.55 -11.42 -7.78
C LEU A 209 2.49 -12.35 -7.01
N SER A 210 3.58 -11.80 -6.47
CA SER A 210 4.51 -12.58 -5.63
C SER A 210 5.26 -11.69 -4.65
N ALA A 211 5.52 -12.21 -3.43
CA ALA A 211 6.32 -11.50 -2.44
C ALA A 211 7.80 -11.49 -2.87
N ALA A 212 8.41 -10.31 -2.85
CA ALA A 212 9.79 -10.08 -3.31
C ALA A 212 10.73 -9.65 -2.18
N TYR A 213 10.21 -9.05 -1.11
CA TYR A 213 11.03 -8.59 0.02
C TYR A 213 10.28 -8.68 1.34
N ASP A 214 10.97 -9.13 2.39
CA ASP A 214 10.52 -9.09 3.77
C ASP A 214 11.24 -7.96 4.51
N PHE A 215 10.50 -6.91 4.88
CA PHE A 215 11.05 -5.73 5.53
C PHE A 215 11.57 -5.99 6.94
N TYR A 216 11.05 -7.01 7.63
CA TYR A 216 11.45 -7.37 8.99
C TYR A 216 12.60 -8.37 9.03
N ALA A 217 12.64 -9.30 8.08
CA ALA A 217 13.78 -10.19 7.89
C ALA A 217 14.94 -9.51 7.12
N HIS A 218 14.73 -8.31 6.59
CA HIS A 218 15.67 -7.57 5.76
C HIS A 218 16.22 -8.39 4.59
N LYS A 219 15.34 -9.14 3.93
CA LYS A 219 15.75 -10.19 2.97
C LYS A 219 14.87 -10.20 1.73
N TYR A 220 15.50 -10.35 0.58
CA TYR A 220 14.83 -10.70 -0.67
C TYR A 220 14.29 -12.13 -0.61
N ILE A 221 13.04 -12.30 -0.99
CA ILE A 221 12.33 -13.57 -0.97
C ILE A 221 11.77 -13.87 -2.36
N ASN A 222 11.60 -15.15 -2.65
CA ASN A 222 10.90 -15.62 -3.85
C ASN A 222 9.59 -16.26 -3.39
N GLY A 223 8.58 -15.42 -3.16
CA GLY A 223 7.28 -15.86 -2.65
C GLY A 223 6.52 -16.72 -3.67
N LYS A 224 5.52 -17.46 -3.17
CA LYS A 224 4.57 -18.19 -4.02
C LYS A 224 3.92 -17.21 -5.01
N LYS A 225 3.86 -17.62 -6.28
CA LYS A 225 3.18 -16.87 -7.33
C LYS A 225 1.68 -17.15 -7.28
N THR A 226 0.89 -16.09 -7.34
CA THR A 226 -0.55 -16.13 -7.59
C THR A 226 -0.80 -15.51 -8.95
N GLU A 227 -1.58 -16.19 -9.79
CA GLU A 227 -1.93 -15.71 -11.13
C GLU A 227 -3.43 -15.38 -11.18
N TRP A 228 -3.76 -14.24 -11.77
CA TRP A 228 -5.12 -13.81 -12.02
C TRP A 228 -5.28 -13.54 -13.51
N GLU A 229 -6.16 -14.30 -14.16
CA GLU A 229 -6.48 -14.13 -15.58
C GLU A 229 -7.52 -13.03 -15.79
N GLY A 230 -7.50 -12.43 -16.99
CA GLY A 230 -8.53 -11.47 -17.41
C GLY A 230 -8.33 -10.04 -16.90
N ILE A 231 -7.25 -9.77 -16.16
CA ILE A 231 -6.79 -8.42 -15.80
C ILE A 231 -5.67 -8.05 -16.79
N ASN A 232 -5.83 -6.95 -17.52
CA ASN A 232 -4.97 -6.65 -18.68
C ASN A 232 -4.22 -5.31 -18.55
N ASP A 233 -4.92 -4.28 -18.09
CA ASP A 233 -4.49 -2.88 -18.05
C ASP A 233 -4.66 -2.34 -16.62
N LEU A 234 -4.11 -3.08 -15.66
CA LEU A 234 -4.16 -2.72 -14.24
C LEU A 234 -3.51 -1.34 -14.06
N SER A 235 -4.32 -0.38 -13.58
CA SER A 235 -3.86 0.96 -13.26
C SER A 235 -3.63 1.15 -11.76
N ASN A 236 -4.27 0.37 -10.90
CA ASN A 236 -4.11 0.46 -9.46
C ASN A 236 -4.35 -0.89 -8.77
N VAL A 237 -3.58 -1.16 -7.72
CA VAL A 237 -3.86 -2.22 -6.74
C VAL A 237 -3.55 -1.73 -5.33
N GLN A 238 -4.46 -1.97 -4.39
CA GLN A 238 -4.35 -1.49 -3.01
C GLN A 238 -4.80 -2.56 -2.03
N TYR A 239 -4.01 -2.79 -0.99
CA TYR A 239 -4.39 -3.63 0.14
C TYR A 239 -4.97 -2.80 1.27
N ASP A 240 -6.12 -3.19 1.80
CA ASP A 240 -6.68 -2.61 3.03
C ASP A 240 -6.40 -3.53 4.23
N PRO A 241 -5.55 -3.10 5.19
CA PRO A 241 -5.24 -3.89 6.38
C PRO A 241 -6.43 -4.06 7.33
N ARG A 242 -7.50 -3.25 7.21
CA ARG A 242 -8.68 -3.36 8.10
C ARG A 242 -9.64 -4.45 7.63
N SER A 243 -9.90 -4.53 6.33
CA SER A 243 -10.80 -5.55 5.75
C SER A 243 -10.07 -6.77 5.20
N LYS A 244 -8.73 -6.74 5.09
CA LYS A 244 -7.91 -7.81 4.48
C LYS A 244 -8.31 -8.07 3.03
N ILE A 245 -8.67 -7.02 2.31
CA ILE A 245 -9.10 -7.06 0.91
C ILE A 245 -8.06 -6.33 0.06
N ILE A 246 -7.72 -6.93 -1.07
CA ILE A 246 -7.01 -6.26 -2.15
C ILE A 246 -8.07 -5.75 -3.13
N THR A 247 -7.99 -4.47 -3.49
CA THR A 247 -8.85 -3.85 -4.50
C THR A 247 -8.01 -3.56 -5.74
N ILE A 248 -8.55 -3.84 -6.92
CA ILE A 248 -7.87 -3.66 -8.21
C ILE A 248 -8.73 -2.77 -9.10
N PHE A 249 -8.10 -1.86 -9.83
CA PHE A 249 -8.73 -1.09 -10.90
C PHE A 249 -8.09 -1.44 -12.24
N ASP A 250 -8.88 -2.00 -13.16
CA ASP A 250 -8.44 -2.49 -14.47
C ASP A 250 -9.44 -2.04 -15.54
N SER A 251 -9.02 -1.13 -16.42
CA SER A 251 -9.85 -0.63 -17.54
C SER A 251 -11.30 -0.25 -17.15
N GLY A 252 -11.47 0.40 -16.00
CA GLY A 252 -12.77 0.85 -15.49
C GLY A 252 -13.53 -0.20 -14.66
N VAL A 253 -13.05 -1.44 -14.60
CA VAL A 253 -13.63 -2.47 -13.72
C VAL A 253 -12.91 -2.46 -12.37
N VAL A 254 -13.68 -2.44 -11.29
CA VAL A 254 -13.18 -2.58 -9.93
C VAL A 254 -13.35 -4.01 -9.48
N TYR A 255 -12.26 -4.64 -9.04
CA TYR A 255 -12.27 -6.00 -8.49
C TYR A 255 -11.95 -6.01 -7.01
N MET A 256 -12.45 -7.01 -6.30
CA MET A 256 -12.01 -7.36 -4.96
C MET A 256 -11.37 -8.74 -4.92
N VAL A 257 -10.34 -8.89 -4.11
CA VAL A 257 -9.69 -10.16 -3.78
C VAL A 257 -9.56 -10.28 -2.27
N SER A 258 -9.95 -11.42 -1.70
CA SER A 258 -9.76 -11.72 -0.29
C SER A 258 -8.31 -12.14 -0.03
N ALA A 259 -7.68 -11.57 1.00
CA ALA A 259 -6.32 -11.89 1.43
C ALA A 259 -6.31 -12.46 2.86
N ALA A 260 -6.86 -13.67 3.00
CA ALA A 260 -6.96 -14.41 4.26
C ALA A 260 -5.71 -15.25 4.51
#